data_AF-A0AAW9NG46-F1
#
_entry.id   AF-A0AAW9NG46-F1
#
_cell.length_a   1.000
_cell.length_b   1.000
_cell.length_c   1.000
_cell.angle_alpha   90.00
_cell.angle_beta   90.00
_cell.angle_gamma   90.00
#
_symmetry.space_group_name_H-M   'P 1'
#
loop_
_entity.id
_entity.type
_entity.pdbx_description
1 polymer ?
#
loop_
_entity_poly.entity_id
_entity_poly.type
_entity_poly.pdbx_seq_one_letter_code
_entity_poly.pdbx_strand_id
1 'polypeptide(L)'
;MKKTLSIFFLILLLVGCSSNASPENNEKNTGNENQTDNNANGKNDETKQQKNQEQTESKMDEYQPNPQVTDDRSLQKVGQTFTDQKGEAALKAIKNVNKTYEVGSVELTIREMKLIHLRPDYGMIDYFHVLTHDEEFDFVKVFVEIKNKSSEKVNFAPIALLETNTGETFDWQKDIYLEELNGEIEGNGTKFGNLGFIVNATGNHAHKEGRNESDHKEAKDIKWIEITTSNVFDKDQKKISEAQKIRIDF
;
A
#
# COMPACT_ATOMS: atom_id res chain seq x y z
N MET A 1 -11.80 49.37 9.98
CA MET A 1 -10.38 49.58 10.34
C MET A 1 -9.80 48.20 10.60
N LYS A 2 -9.05 47.55 9.69
CA LYS A 2 -7.66 47.86 9.25
C LYS A 2 -6.68 48.05 10.41
N LYS A 3 -6.13 46.93 10.92
CA LYS A 3 -4.73 46.80 11.36
C LYS A 3 -4.23 45.40 11.01
N THR A 4 -3.23 45.34 10.15
CA THR A 4 -2.48 44.12 9.77
C THR A 4 -1.05 44.29 10.27
N LEU A 5 -0.50 43.26 10.91
CA LEU A 5 0.90 43.20 11.35
C LEU A 5 1.30 41.71 11.32
N SER A 6 1.93 41.16 10.27
CA SER A 6 3.09 41.56 9.46
C SER A 6 4.44 41.14 10.07
N ILE A 7 4.84 39.93 9.68
CA ILE A 7 6.23 39.51 9.38
C ILE A 7 7.26 39.58 10.52
N PHE A 8 7.78 38.40 10.88
CA PHE A 8 9.24 38.22 10.86
C PHE A 8 9.57 36.88 10.18
N PHE A 9 10.45 36.91 9.18
CA PHE A 9 10.79 35.76 8.34
C PHE A 9 12.32 35.72 8.26
N LEU A 10 12.96 34.73 8.88
CA LEU A 10 14.42 34.68 9.04
C LEU A 10 15.03 33.54 8.22
N ILE A 11 15.45 33.86 6.98
CA ILE A 11 16.20 32.95 6.14
C ILE A 11 17.70 33.09 6.48
N LEU A 12 18.35 31.99 6.86
CA LEU A 12 19.81 31.91 6.93
C LEU A 12 20.35 31.28 5.63
N LEU A 13 20.73 32.12 4.67
CA LEU A 13 21.52 31.70 3.52
C LEU A 13 23.00 31.61 3.89
N LEU A 14 23.54 30.39 3.96
CA LEU A 14 24.98 30.16 4.01
C LEU A 14 25.52 29.88 2.60
N VAL A 15 26.01 30.93 1.94
CA VAL A 15 26.76 30.81 0.69
C VAL A 15 28.25 30.76 1.02
N GLY A 16 28.85 29.58 0.93
CA GLY A 16 30.30 29.37 1.11
C GLY A 16 31.02 29.28 -0.22
N CYS A 17 31.71 30.34 -0.63
CA CYS A 17 32.59 30.32 -1.80
C CYS A 17 34.01 29.90 -1.41
N SER A 18 34.61 28.98 -2.17
CA SER A 18 35.99 29.12 -2.64
C SER A 18 36.23 28.21 -3.84
N SER A 19 36.86 28.75 -4.88
CA SER A 19 37.39 27.98 -6.00
C SER A 19 38.71 27.30 -5.63
N ASN A 20 39.13 26.34 -6.44
CA ASN A 20 40.54 26.16 -6.74
C ASN A 20 40.72 25.79 -8.23
N ALA A 21 41.86 26.12 -8.83
CA ALA A 21 41.99 26.25 -10.28
C ALA A 21 42.43 24.97 -11.03
N SER A 22 42.19 24.99 -12.35
CA SER A 22 42.77 24.04 -13.32
C SER A 22 44.26 24.36 -13.58
N PRO A 23 45.02 23.46 -14.24
CA PRO A 23 45.20 23.54 -15.69
C PRO A 23 44.77 22.23 -16.39
N GLU A 24 43.98 22.26 -17.46
CA GLU A 24 44.42 22.50 -18.85
C GLU A 24 45.53 21.56 -19.34
N ASN A 25 45.22 20.74 -20.36
CA ASN A 25 45.67 21.02 -21.73
C ASN A 25 44.94 20.14 -22.78
N ASN A 26 44.21 20.78 -23.70
CA ASN A 26 43.98 20.43 -25.13
C ASN A 26 43.42 19.02 -25.51
N GLU A 27 42.34 18.90 -26.31
CA GLU A 27 42.25 19.12 -27.78
C GLU A 27 43.24 18.24 -28.59
N LYS A 28 42.93 17.64 -29.76
CA LYS A 28 41.79 17.66 -30.72
C LYS A 28 41.98 16.41 -31.66
N ASN A 29 41.11 15.94 -32.57
CA ASN A 29 39.76 16.27 -33.07
C ASN A 29 39.16 15.04 -33.83
N THR A 30 37.92 15.13 -34.34
CA THR A 30 37.37 14.39 -35.52
C THR A 30 37.01 12.90 -35.34
N GLY A 31 35.87 12.49 -35.92
CA GLY A 31 35.43 11.10 -36.08
C GLY A 31 35.23 10.71 -37.55
N ASN A 32 34.62 9.54 -37.81
CA ASN A 32 34.10 9.16 -39.14
C ASN A 32 33.00 8.10 -38.99
N GLU A 33 32.04 8.12 -39.92
CA GLU A 33 31.06 7.03 -40.10
C GLU A 33 31.69 5.87 -40.89
N ASN A 34 31.18 4.65 -40.69
CA ASN A 34 30.94 3.71 -41.78
C ASN A 34 30.02 2.55 -41.36
N GLN A 35 29.08 2.21 -42.25
CA GLN A 35 28.15 1.09 -42.16
C GLN A 35 28.71 -0.12 -42.94
N THR A 36 28.39 -1.36 -42.54
CA THR A 36 28.05 -2.51 -43.44
C THR A 36 27.63 -3.75 -42.61
N ASP A 37 26.32 -3.92 -42.50
CA ASP A 37 25.47 -5.11 -42.75
C ASP A 37 25.93 -6.58 -42.49
N ASN A 38 24.96 -7.38 -42.02
CA ASN A 38 24.80 -8.85 -42.13
C ASN A 38 25.69 -9.77 -41.23
N ASN A 39 25.25 -10.96 -40.78
CA ASN A 39 24.01 -11.72 -41.05
C ASN A 39 23.53 -12.54 -39.82
N ALA A 40 22.35 -13.16 -39.89
CA ALA A 40 21.67 -13.84 -38.77
C ALA A 40 22.12 -15.31 -38.52
N ASN A 41 21.92 -15.83 -37.31
CA ASN A 41 20.87 -16.85 -37.05
C ASN A 41 20.59 -17.03 -35.53
N GLY A 42 19.33 -17.35 -35.18
CA GLY A 42 18.76 -17.16 -33.84
C GLY A 42 18.99 -18.24 -32.78
N LYS A 43 18.71 -17.82 -31.53
CA LYS A 43 18.20 -18.68 -30.44
C LYS A 43 17.35 -17.84 -29.46
N ASN A 44 16.08 -17.62 -29.79
CA ASN A 44 15.13 -16.87 -28.96
C ASN A 44 14.02 -17.80 -28.43
N ASP A 45 14.08 -18.25 -27.18
CA ASP A 45 12.86 -18.59 -26.41
C ASP A 45 13.01 -18.67 -24.86
N GLU A 46 14.18 -18.36 -24.29
CA GLU A 46 14.40 -18.48 -22.82
C GLU A 46 14.20 -17.12 -22.08
N THR A 47 14.30 -15.98 -22.77
CA THR A 47 14.40 -14.64 -22.15
C THR A 47 13.09 -14.02 -21.65
N LYS A 48 11.93 -14.66 -21.84
CA LYS A 48 10.62 -14.09 -21.45
C LYS A 48 10.24 -14.30 -20.00
N GLN A 49 10.86 -15.25 -19.29
CA GLN A 49 10.42 -15.63 -17.95
C GLN A 49 11.10 -14.82 -16.84
N GLN A 50 12.40 -14.49 -16.97
CA GLN A 50 13.14 -13.71 -15.96
C GLN A 50 12.61 -12.28 -15.77
N LYS A 51 12.26 -11.57 -16.86
CA LYS A 51 11.86 -10.16 -16.79
C LYS A 51 10.63 -9.89 -15.91
N ASN A 52 9.75 -10.89 -15.74
CA ASN A 52 8.60 -10.78 -14.85
C ASN A 52 8.93 -10.97 -13.36
N GLN A 53 9.99 -11.72 -13.02
CA GLN A 53 10.44 -11.85 -11.63
C GLN A 53 11.19 -10.60 -11.19
N GLU A 54 12.17 -10.17 -11.98
CA GLU A 54 13.05 -9.02 -11.68
C GLU A 54 12.24 -7.72 -11.49
N GLN A 55 11.20 -7.50 -12.31
CA GLN A 55 10.29 -6.36 -12.18
C GLN A 55 9.26 -6.49 -11.03
N THR A 56 9.06 -7.68 -10.47
CA THR A 56 8.21 -7.90 -9.29
C THR A 56 9.02 -7.74 -7.99
N GLU A 57 10.25 -8.28 -7.96
CA GLU A 57 11.19 -8.12 -6.84
C GLU A 57 11.52 -6.64 -6.61
N SER A 58 11.77 -5.87 -7.68
CA SER A 58 12.14 -4.44 -7.60
C SER A 58 11.06 -3.51 -7.01
N LYS A 59 9.83 -3.98 -6.77
CA LYS A 59 8.75 -3.20 -6.14
C LYS A 59 8.45 -3.62 -4.69
N MET A 60 9.05 -4.68 -4.16
CA MET A 60 8.85 -5.05 -2.74
C MET A 60 9.56 -4.10 -1.76
N ASP A 61 10.54 -3.33 -2.24
CA ASP A 61 11.20 -2.25 -1.49
C ASP A 61 10.38 -0.93 -1.41
N GLU A 62 9.21 -0.82 -2.06
CA GLU A 62 8.54 0.48 -2.20
C GLU A 62 7.97 1.06 -0.91
N TYR A 63 7.38 0.24 0.00
CA TYR A 63 6.75 0.77 1.21
C TYR A 63 7.69 0.76 2.43
N GLN A 64 7.56 1.81 3.23
CA GLN A 64 8.31 2.00 4.47
C GLN A 64 7.69 1.16 5.61
N PRO A 65 8.45 0.78 6.65
CA PRO A 65 7.89 0.17 7.85
C PRO A 65 6.79 1.04 8.44
N ASN A 66 5.62 0.46 8.69
CA ASN A 66 4.53 1.14 9.36
C ASN A 66 4.90 1.43 10.83
N PRO A 67 4.54 2.60 11.41
CA PRO A 67 4.89 2.95 12.78
C PRO A 67 4.09 2.18 13.85
N GLN A 68 3.00 1.49 13.48
CA GLN A 68 2.06 0.83 14.40
C GLN A 68 2.02 -0.71 14.21
N VAL A 69 2.32 -1.22 13.01
CA VAL A 69 2.26 -2.66 12.68
C VAL A 69 3.65 -3.26 12.39
N THR A 70 3.98 -4.40 12.99
CA THR A 70 5.26 -5.13 12.79
C THR A 70 5.59 -5.31 11.30
N ASP A 71 6.86 -5.13 10.92
CA ASP A 71 7.29 -5.13 9.50
C ASP A 71 7.13 -6.52 8.86
N ASP A 72 6.21 -6.63 7.91
CA ASP A 72 5.86 -7.89 7.24
C ASP A 72 6.57 -8.08 5.88
N ARG A 73 7.41 -7.14 5.43
CA ARG A 73 8.01 -7.18 4.07
C ARG A 73 8.82 -8.45 3.82
N SER A 74 9.56 -8.88 4.85
CA SER A 74 10.36 -10.11 4.80
C SER A 74 9.51 -11.38 4.77
N LEU A 75 8.24 -11.34 5.17
CA LEU A 75 7.35 -12.50 5.26
C LEU A 75 6.88 -12.92 3.86
N GLN A 76 7.51 -13.95 3.30
CA GLN A 76 7.24 -14.45 1.95
C GLN A 76 6.86 -15.93 1.91
N LYS A 77 6.94 -16.64 3.03
CA LYS A 77 6.59 -18.06 3.16
C LYS A 77 5.63 -18.31 4.32
N VAL A 78 4.59 -19.10 4.11
CA VAL A 78 3.67 -19.52 5.18
C VAL A 78 4.44 -20.23 6.30
N GLY A 79 4.15 -19.86 7.55
CA GLY A 79 4.86 -20.30 8.75
C GLY A 79 6.17 -19.56 9.04
N GLN A 80 6.56 -18.58 8.22
CA GLN A 80 7.64 -17.65 8.55
C GLN A 80 7.16 -16.62 9.59
N THR A 81 8.03 -16.26 10.53
CA THR A 81 7.80 -15.17 11.48
C THR A 81 8.83 -14.06 11.35
N PHE A 82 8.49 -12.89 11.85
CA PHE A 82 9.37 -11.72 12.00
C PHE A 82 9.01 -11.02 13.31
N THR A 83 10.00 -10.43 13.98
CA THR A 83 9.81 -9.75 15.27
C THR A 83 10.54 -8.43 15.26
N ASP A 84 9.84 -7.36 15.64
CA ASP A 84 10.45 -6.07 15.95
C ASP A 84 9.85 -5.48 17.23
N GLN A 85 10.25 -4.26 17.57
CA GLN A 85 9.82 -3.52 18.77
C GLN A 85 8.30 -3.19 18.84
N LYS A 86 7.49 -3.63 17.86
CA LYS A 86 6.03 -3.53 17.84
C LYS A 86 5.32 -4.88 18.03
N GLY A 87 6.05 -6.00 18.04
CA GLY A 87 5.51 -7.35 18.24
C GLY A 87 6.08 -8.43 17.30
N GLU A 88 5.57 -9.65 17.41
CA GLU A 88 5.85 -10.76 16.49
C GLU A 88 4.70 -10.94 15.49
N ALA A 89 5.04 -10.99 14.19
CA ALA A 89 4.12 -11.29 13.10
C ALA A 89 4.47 -12.65 12.47
N ALA A 90 3.45 -13.48 12.20
CA ALA A 90 3.59 -14.80 11.59
C ALA A 90 2.66 -14.95 10.37
N LEU A 91 3.20 -15.40 9.23
CA LEU A 91 2.46 -15.46 7.97
C LEU A 91 1.61 -16.73 7.86
N LYS A 92 0.28 -16.58 7.82
CA LYS A 92 -0.69 -17.69 7.68
C LYS A 92 -1.01 -18.01 6.22
N ALA A 93 -1.18 -16.97 5.38
CA ALA A 93 -1.42 -17.11 3.95
C ALA A 93 -0.90 -15.87 3.19
N ILE A 94 -0.50 -16.05 1.93
CA ILE A 94 -0.01 -14.98 1.05
C ILE A 94 -0.51 -15.21 -0.39
N LYS A 95 -0.95 -14.12 -1.04
CA LYS A 95 -1.40 -14.11 -2.42
C LYS A 95 -0.81 -12.91 -3.15
N ASN A 96 0.08 -13.20 -4.09
CA ASN A 96 0.56 -12.20 -5.05
C ASN A 96 -0.54 -11.98 -6.10
N VAL A 97 -1.15 -10.79 -6.08
CA VAL A 97 -2.32 -10.43 -6.89
C VAL A 97 -1.90 -9.74 -8.18
N ASN A 98 -1.00 -8.75 -8.06
CA ASN A 98 -0.43 -7.92 -9.14
C ASN A 98 -1.40 -7.60 -10.29
N LYS A 99 -2.60 -7.11 -9.95
CA LYS A 99 -3.68 -6.86 -10.90
C LYS A 99 -4.29 -5.47 -10.73
N THR A 100 -4.41 -4.77 -11.86
CA THR A 100 -5.04 -3.44 -11.96
C THR A 100 -6.52 -3.56 -12.28
N TYR A 101 -7.32 -2.68 -11.66
CA TYR A 101 -8.76 -2.52 -11.80
C TYR A 101 -9.05 -1.07 -12.18
N GLU A 102 -9.98 -0.87 -13.11
CA GLU A 102 -10.23 0.42 -13.77
C GLU A 102 -11.50 1.06 -13.22
N VAL A 103 -11.38 1.87 -12.18
CA VAL A 103 -12.51 2.59 -11.56
C VAL A 103 -12.63 3.97 -12.18
N GLY A 104 -13.09 4.02 -13.43
CA GLY A 104 -13.27 5.27 -14.18
C GLY A 104 -11.95 5.94 -14.54
N SER A 105 -11.62 7.04 -13.87
CA SER A 105 -10.31 7.72 -14.01
C SER A 105 -9.23 7.20 -13.06
N VAL A 106 -9.54 6.26 -12.16
CA VAL A 106 -8.61 5.73 -11.16
C VAL A 106 -8.20 4.29 -11.50
N GLU A 107 -6.90 4.06 -11.63
CA GLU A 107 -6.30 2.73 -11.62
C GLU A 107 -6.06 2.29 -10.18
N LEU A 108 -6.73 1.22 -9.75
CA LEU A 108 -6.44 0.53 -8.48
C LEU A 108 -5.68 -0.76 -8.79
N THR A 109 -4.38 -0.79 -8.48
CA THR A 109 -3.56 -2.01 -8.57
C THR A 109 -3.44 -2.66 -7.21
N ILE A 110 -3.97 -3.87 -7.08
CA ILE A 110 -3.78 -4.69 -5.88
C ILE A 110 -2.53 -5.54 -6.11
N ARG A 111 -1.52 -5.36 -5.25
CA ARG A 111 -0.18 -5.93 -5.38
C ARG A 111 -0.10 -7.29 -4.68
N GLU A 112 -0.34 -7.27 -3.37
CA GLU A 112 -0.17 -8.39 -2.44
C GLU A 112 -1.37 -8.42 -1.49
N MET A 113 -1.81 -9.61 -1.10
CA MET A 113 -2.71 -9.85 0.02
C MET A 113 -2.09 -10.87 0.96
N LYS A 114 -2.15 -10.64 2.27
CA LYS A 114 -1.64 -11.56 3.31
C LYS A 114 -2.67 -11.76 4.41
N LEU A 115 -2.67 -12.95 5.02
CA LEU A 115 -3.27 -13.23 6.32
C LEU A 115 -2.11 -13.40 7.31
N ILE A 116 -2.03 -12.49 8.28
CA ILE A 116 -0.94 -12.43 9.26
C ILE A 116 -1.54 -12.64 10.64
N HIS A 117 -0.88 -13.46 11.45
CA HIS A 117 -1.11 -13.53 12.89
C HIS A 117 -0.18 -12.55 13.59
N LEU A 118 -0.67 -11.79 14.56
CA LEU A 118 0.09 -10.78 15.29
C LEU A 118 -0.04 -11.01 16.80
N ARG A 119 1.11 -11.07 17.48
CA ARG A 119 1.24 -10.82 18.92
C ARG A 119 1.91 -9.44 19.09
N PRO A 120 1.15 -8.37 19.39
CA PRO A 120 1.73 -7.04 19.61
C PRO A 120 2.74 -7.05 20.77
N ASP A 121 3.67 -6.08 20.75
CA ASP A 121 4.41 -5.73 21.96
C ASP A 121 3.48 -5.08 22.99
N TYR A 122 3.81 -5.19 24.28
CA TYR A 122 3.07 -4.57 25.37
C TYR A 122 2.81 -3.07 25.16
N GLY A 123 3.76 -2.34 24.57
CA GLY A 123 3.61 -0.92 24.23
C GLY A 123 2.59 -0.61 23.14
N MET A 124 2.16 -1.60 22.35
CA MET A 124 1.18 -1.45 21.27
C MET A 124 -0.25 -1.86 21.68
N ILE A 125 -0.47 -2.39 22.90
CA ILE A 125 -1.79 -2.88 23.34
C ILE A 125 -2.85 -1.77 23.24
N ASP A 126 -2.62 -0.59 23.81
CA ASP A 126 -3.57 0.53 23.80
C ASP A 126 -3.99 0.97 22.39
N TYR A 127 -3.15 0.75 21.38
CA TYR A 127 -3.49 1.04 19.98
C TYR A 127 -4.49 0.04 19.41
N PHE A 128 -4.29 -1.26 19.65
CA PHE A 128 -5.19 -2.31 19.15
C PHE A 128 -6.45 -2.50 20.02
N HIS A 129 -6.43 -2.04 21.28
CA HIS A 129 -7.52 -2.26 22.24
C HIS A 129 -8.83 -1.53 21.88
N VAL A 130 -8.79 -0.54 20.98
CA VAL A 130 -10.00 0.09 20.40
C VAL A 130 -10.60 -0.68 19.22
N LEU A 131 -9.94 -1.75 18.78
CA LEU A 131 -10.31 -2.58 17.63
C LEU A 131 -10.66 -4.02 18.04
N THR A 132 -9.91 -4.61 18.98
CA THR A 132 -10.14 -5.95 19.57
C THR A 132 -9.81 -5.97 21.08
N HIS A 133 -10.35 -6.96 21.80
CA HIS A 133 -9.94 -7.30 23.17
C HIS A 133 -8.96 -8.50 23.23
N ASP A 134 -8.55 -9.05 22.08
CA ASP A 134 -7.63 -10.19 22.00
C ASP A 134 -6.15 -9.79 22.22
N GLU A 135 -5.41 -10.56 23.01
CA GLU A 135 -3.95 -10.38 23.19
C GLU A 135 -3.14 -10.78 21.95
N GLU A 136 -3.66 -11.72 21.14
CA GLU A 136 -3.08 -12.19 19.88
C GLU A 136 -4.22 -12.35 18.86
N PHE A 137 -4.03 -11.86 17.62
CA PHE A 137 -5.11 -11.84 16.63
C PHE A 137 -4.64 -12.04 15.19
N ASP A 138 -5.56 -12.42 14.31
CA ASP A 138 -5.33 -12.48 12.87
C ASP A 138 -5.74 -11.15 12.23
N PHE A 139 -5.02 -10.71 11.18
CA PHE A 139 -5.46 -9.61 10.32
C PHE A 139 -5.22 -9.93 8.84
N VAL A 140 -6.12 -9.46 7.97
CA VAL A 140 -5.91 -9.46 6.52
C VAL A 140 -5.29 -8.13 6.12
N LYS A 141 -4.14 -8.20 5.45
CA LYS A 141 -3.41 -7.08 4.85
C LYS A 141 -3.66 -7.07 3.33
N VAL A 142 -3.82 -5.88 2.75
CA VAL A 142 -3.84 -5.65 1.29
C VAL A 142 -2.88 -4.50 0.95
N PHE A 143 -1.86 -4.77 0.12
CA PHE A 143 -0.96 -3.74 -0.42
C PHE A 143 -1.50 -3.25 -1.77
N VAL A 144 -1.69 -1.94 -1.91
CA VAL A 144 -2.30 -1.29 -3.08
C VAL A 144 -1.48 -0.14 -3.63
N GLU A 145 -1.63 0.11 -4.93
CA GLU A 145 -1.15 1.29 -5.64
C GLU A 145 -2.36 1.91 -6.35
N ILE A 146 -2.60 3.21 -6.14
CA ILE A 146 -3.78 3.96 -6.59
C ILE A 146 -3.31 5.14 -7.43
N LYS A 147 -3.71 5.20 -8.70
CA LYS A 147 -3.25 6.22 -9.64
C LYS A 147 -4.42 6.91 -10.33
N ASN A 148 -4.49 8.23 -10.19
CA ASN A 148 -5.43 9.08 -10.91
C ASN A 148 -4.88 9.38 -12.31
N LYS A 149 -5.64 9.03 -13.36
CA LYS A 149 -5.28 9.30 -14.77
C LYS A 149 -5.78 10.64 -15.31
N SER A 150 -6.56 11.38 -14.53
CA SER A 150 -7.08 12.70 -14.93
C SER A 150 -6.14 13.83 -14.49
N SER A 151 -6.22 14.98 -15.17
CA SER A 151 -5.53 16.22 -14.76
C SER A 151 -6.10 16.85 -13.49
N GLU A 152 -7.31 16.46 -13.11
CA GLU A 152 -8.07 17.05 -12.01
C GLU A 152 -7.94 16.23 -10.73
N LYS A 153 -8.13 16.88 -9.58
CA LYS A 153 -8.26 16.19 -8.29
C LYS A 153 -9.53 15.33 -8.25
N VAL A 154 -9.40 14.12 -7.74
CA VAL A 154 -10.51 13.19 -7.45
C VAL A 154 -10.52 12.81 -5.97
N ASN A 155 -11.64 12.28 -5.49
CA ASN A 155 -11.77 11.68 -4.17
C ASN A 155 -12.16 10.19 -4.31
N PHE A 156 -11.41 9.31 -3.65
CA PHE A 156 -11.53 7.85 -3.78
C PHE A 156 -11.01 7.12 -2.52
N ALA A 157 -11.53 5.92 -2.26
CA ALA A 157 -11.02 4.97 -1.28
C ALA A 157 -10.84 3.59 -1.95
N PRO A 158 -9.66 2.94 -1.83
CA PRO A 158 -9.42 1.63 -2.41
C PRO A 158 -10.31 0.55 -1.77
N ILE A 159 -10.65 0.73 -0.49
CA ILE A 159 -11.52 -0.15 0.29
C ILE A 159 -12.48 0.74 1.09
N ALA A 160 -13.71 0.89 0.62
CA ALA A 160 -14.79 1.53 1.38
C ALA A 160 -15.53 0.52 2.26
N LEU A 161 -15.56 -0.75 1.84
CA LEU A 161 -16.03 -1.90 2.61
C LEU A 161 -15.18 -3.13 2.24
N LEU A 162 -14.74 -3.90 3.22
CA LEU A 162 -14.20 -5.25 3.04
C LEU A 162 -15.17 -6.26 3.66
N GLU A 163 -15.54 -7.29 2.91
CA GLU A 163 -16.34 -8.42 3.38
C GLU A 163 -15.48 -9.70 3.33
N THR A 164 -15.67 -10.63 4.28
CA THR A 164 -14.92 -11.90 4.34
C THR A 164 -15.85 -13.11 4.17
N ASN A 165 -15.27 -14.28 3.89
CA ASN A 165 -16.01 -15.55 3.88
C ASN A 165 -16.61 -15.98 5.23
N THR A 166 -16.29 -15.30 6.34
CA THR A 166 -16.87 -15.57 7.67
C THR A 166 -18.19 -14.80 7.89
N GLY A 167 -18.48 -13.83 7.02
CA GLY A 167 -19.55 -12.85 7.18
C GLY A 167 -19.17 -11.63 8.03
N GLU A 168 -17.88 -11.46 8.36
CA GLU A 168 -17.36 -10.24 9.00
C GLU A 168 -17.11 -9.15 7.94
N THR A 169 -17.41 -7.90 8.32
CA THR A 169 -17.46 -6.73 7.43
C THR A 169 -16.80 -5.53 8.07
N PHE A 170 -15.96 -4.81 7.33
CA PHE A 170 -15.11 -3.73 7.84
C PHE A 170 -15.19 -2.51 6.93
N ASP A 171 -15.39 -1.33 7.51
CA ASP A 171 -15.18 -0.06 6.82
C ASP A 171 -13.75 0.47 7.08
N TRP A 172 -13.42 1.60 6.45
CA TRP A 172 -12.12 2.25 6.55
C TRP A 172 -11.72 2.71 7.96
N GLN A 173 -12.64 2.77 8.94
CA GLN A 173 -12.33 3.12 10.32
C GLN A 173 -11.70 1.97 11.11
N LYS A 174 -11.68 0.75 10.53
CA LYS A 174 -11.05 -0.45 11.09
C LYS A 174 -9.70 -0.78 10.44
N ASP A 175 -9.12 0.13 9.66
CA ASP A 175 -7.77 -0.01 9.11
C ASP A 175 -6.69 0.20 10.19
N ILE A 176 -5.76 -0.75 10.29
CA ILE A 176 -4.62 -0.73 11.24
C ILE A 176 -3.34 -0.10 10.69
N TYR A 177 -3.31 0.29 9.41
CA TYR A 177 -2.11 0.89 8.81
C TYR A 177 -2.19 2.42 8.77
N LEU A 178 -3.38 2.99 8.52
CA LEU A 178 -3.65 4.44 8.55
C LEU A 178 -2.78 5.27 7.58
N GLU A 179 -2.31 4.67 6.49
CA GLU A 179 -1.37 5.26 5.52
C GLU A 179 -2.02 6.30 4.55
N GLU A 180 -3.05 7.01 5.03
CA GLU A 180 -3.77 8.09 4.33
C GLU A 180 -4.23 7.78 2.89
N LEU A 181 -4.46 6.50 2.56
CA LEU A 181 -4.80 6.03 1.21
C LEU A 181 -6.20 6.45 0.74
N ASN A 182 -7.08 6.78 1.68
CA ASN A 182 -8.45 7.24 1.42
C ASN A 182 -8.49 8.75 1.11
N GLY A 183 -9.56 9.20 0.46
CA GLY A 183 -9.85 10.62 0.26
C GLY A 183 -9.23 11.20 -1.02
N GLU A 184 -8.63 12.38 -0.92
CA GLU A 184 -8.18 13.13 -2.10
C GLU A 184 -6.94 12.51 -2.77
N ILE A 185 -6.94 12.52 -4.11
CA ILE A 185 -5.81 12.15 -4.97
C ILE A 185 -5.65 13.26 -6.01
N GLU A 186 -4.45 13.85 -6.08
CA GLU A 186 -4.14 14.94 -7.01
C GLU A 186 -4.20 14.50 -8.48
N GLY A 187 -4.30 15.47 -9.39
CA GLY A 187 -4.24 15.24 -10.83
C GLY A 187 -2.94 14.57 -11.26
N ASN A 188 -3.02 13.46 -12.00
CA ASN A 188 -1.91 12.54 -12.32
C ASN A 188 -1.20 11.93 -11.08
N GLY A 189 -1.77 12.11 -9.88
CA GLY A 189 -1.19 11.67 -8.62
C GLY A 189 -1.26 10.17 -8.42
N THR A 190 -0.31 9.65 -7.64
CA THR A 190 -0.27 8.24 -7.21
C THR A 190 -0.11 8.17 -5.69
N LYS A 191 -0.92 7.34 -5.03
CA LYS A 191 -0.71 6.87 -3.65
C LYS A 191 -0.39 5.38 -3.69
N PHE A 192 0.37 4.88 -2.73
CA PHE A 192 0.56 3.44 -2.53
C PHE A 192 0.80 3.17 -1.05
N GLY A 193 0.46 1.96 -0.60
CA GLY A 193 0.55 1.59 0.80
C GLY A 193 -0.36 0.43 1.15
N ASN A 194 -0.46 0.18 2.44
CA ASN A 194 -1.16 -0.95 3.03
C ASN A 194 -2.51 -0.53 3.62
N LEU A 195 -3.48 -1.42 3.57
CA LEU A 195 -4.63 -1.43 4.48
C LEU A 195 -4.66 -2.78 5.20
N GLY A 196 -5.10 -2.80 6.44
CA GLY A 196 -5.15 -4.03 7.24
C GLY A 196 -6.34 -4.07 8.20
N PHE A 197 -7.03 -5.20 8.27
CA PHE A 197 -8.25 -5.35 9.07
C PHE A 197 -8.14 -6.60 9.94
N ILE A 198 -8.33 -6.45 11.26
CA ILE A 198 -8.36 -7.57 12.20
C ILE A 198 -9.58 -8.45 11.88
N VAL A 199 -9.38 -9.77 11.85
CA VAL A 199 -10.42 -10.77 11.48
C VAL A 199 -10.56 -11.81 12.58
N ASN A 200 -11.69 -12.52 12.64
CA ASN A 200 -12.07 -13.46 13.70
C ASN A 200 -12.20 -12.88 15.13
N ALA A 201 -11.84 -11.61 15.36
CA ALA A 201 -11.62 -11.05 16.69
C ALA A 201 -12.80 -11.20 17.69
N THR A 202 -12.49 -11.25 18.98
CA THR A 202 -13.49 -11.08 20.04
C THR A 202 -13.80 -9.58 20.26
N GLY A 203 -14.79 -9.27 21.10
CA GLY A 203 -15.18 -7.89 21.38
C GLY A 203 -15.99 -7.21 20.26
N ASN A 204 -15.33 -6.64 19.22
CA ASN A 204 -15.86 -5.42 18.56
C ASN A 204 -15.81 -5.33 17.01
N HIS A 205 -16.54 -6.23 16.31
CA HIS A 205 -16.81 -6.13 14.86
C HIS A 205 -18.31 -6.18 14.45
N ALA A 206 -19.25 -5.92 15.36
CA ALA A 206 -20.68 -6.03 15.08
C ALA A 206 -21.49 -4.74 15.35
N HIS A 207 -21.74 -3.94 14.31
CA HIS A 207 -22.90 -3.04 14.25
C HIS A 207 -24.23 -3.82 14.06
N LYS A 208 -24.39 -4.92 14.79
CA LYS A 208 -25.60 -5.75 14.87
C LYS A 208 -25.81 -6.11 16.34
N GLU A 209 -26.76 -5.42 16.96
CA GLU A 209 -27.21 -5.69 18.32
C GLU A 209 -27.57 -7.18 18.49
N GLY A 210 -27.23 -7.77 19.65
CA GLY A 210 -27.72 -9.10 20.02
C GLY A 210 -26.85 -10.31 19.67
N ARG A 211 -25.51 -10.20 19.78
CA ARG A 211 -24.65 -11.38 20.03
C ARG A 211 -23.86 -11.20 21.33
N ASN A 212 -23.77 -12.27 22.10
CA ASN A 212 -23.11 -12.26 23.40
C ASN A 212 -21.58 -12.27 23.24
N GLU A 213 -20.91 -11.60 24.16
CA GLU A 213 -19.46 -11.42 24.22
C GLU A 213 -18.70 -12.67 24.75
N SER A 214 -19.44 -13.71 25.15
CA SER A 214 -18.97 -14.88 25.91
C SER A 214 -18.67 -16.14 25.08
N ASP A 215 -18.97 -16.13 23.78
CA ASP A 215 -18.78 -17.32 22.95
C ASP A 215 -17.33 -17.39 22.47
N HIS A 216 -16.57 -18.39 22.93
CA HIS A 216 -15.25 -18.73 22.39
C HIS A 216 -15.38 -19.04 20.88
N LYS A 217 -15.13 -18.04 20.02
CA LYS A 217 -15.04 -18.23 18.58
C LYS A 217 -13.84 -19.14 18.29
N GLU A 218 -14.08 -20.32 17.72
CA GLU A 218 -13.04 -20.99 16.93
C GLU A 218 -12.64 -20.06 15.78
N ALA A 219 -11.34 -19.79 15.64
CA ALA A 219 -10.82 -18.93 14.57
C ALA A 219 -11.17 -19.54 13.21
N LYS A 220 -11.99 -18.83 12.42
CA LYS A 220 -12.49 -19.33 11.14
C LYS A 220 -11.43 -19.12 10.06
N ASP A 221 -11.28 -20.15 9.24
CA ASP A 221 -10.41 -20.15 8.07
C ASP A 221 -10.82 -19.04 7.07
N ILE A 222 -9.91 -18.09 6.80
CA ILE A 222 -10.12 -16.97 5.89
C ILE A 222 -9.68 -17.38 4.48
N LYS A 223 -10.65 -17.68 3.65
CA LYS A 223 -10.50 -18.22 2.28
C LYS A 223 -10.54 -17.13 1.21
N TRP A 224 -11.27 -16.06 1.47
CA TRP A 224 -11.42 -14.95 0.52
C TRP A 224 -11.89 -13.67 1.21
N ILE A 225 -11.55 -12.55 0.57
CA ILE A 225 -12.15 -11.24 0.81
C ILE A 225 -12.88 -10.73 -0.43
N GLU A 226 -13.86 -9.85 -0.24
CA GLU A 226 -14.42 -9.01 -1.27
C GLU A 226 -14.29 -7.55 -0.86
N ILE A 227 -13.50 -6.80 -1.63
CA ILE A 227 -13.32 -5.36 -1.49
C ILE A 227 -14.41 -4.67 -2.30
N THR A 228 -15.13 -3.72 -1.69
CA THR A 228 -15.91 -2.72 -2.41
C THR A 228 -15.15 -1.40 -2.34
N THR A 229 -14.75 -0.84 -3.48
CA THR A 229 -14.12 0.49 -3.56
C THR A 229 -15.14 1.57 -3.19
N SER A 230 -14.71 2.82 -3.00
CA SER A 230 -15.67 3.93 -3.11
C SER A 230 -16.10 4.14 -4.58
N ASN A 231 -17.16 4.92 -4.76
CA ASN A 231 -17.34 5.67 -6.01
C ASN A 231 -16.17 6.65 -6.20
N VAL A 232 -15.88 7.06 -7.44
CA VAL A 232 -14.99 8.21 -7.68
C VAL A 232 -15.82 9.48 -7.72
N PHE A 233 -15.39 10.49 -6.97
CA PHE A 233 -15.96 11.84 -7.00
C PHE A 233 -14.94 12.84 -7.55
N ASP A 234 -15.43 13.91 -8.18
CA ASP A 234 -14.60 15.07 -8.53
C ASP A 234 -14.36 15.98 -7.32
N LYS A 235 -13.52 17.00 -7.51
CA LYS A 235 -13.23 18.05 -6.51
C LYS A 235 -14.46 18.77 -5.92
N ASP A 236 -15.60 18.73 -6.61
CA ASP A 236 -16.86 19.38 -6.17
C ASP A 236 -17.81 18.36 -5.51
N GLN A 237 -17.30 17.18 -5.14
CA GLN A 237 -18.01 16.06 -4.51
C GLN A 237 -19.15 15.48 -5.37
N LYS A 238 -19.12 15.71 -6.68
CA LYS A 238 -20.05 15.07 -7.62
C LYS A 238 -19.48 13.72 -8.05
N LYS A 239 -20.31 12.68 -8.02
CA LYS A 239 -19.93 11.34 -8.48
C LYS A 239 -19.64 11.35 -9.99
N ILE A 240 -18.47 10.85 -10.37
CA ILE A 240 -18.03 10.72 -11.76
C ILE A 240 -17.82 9.25 -12.20
N SER A 241 -17.73 8.30 -11.27
CA SER A 241 -17.75 6.86 -11.59
C SER A 241 -18.27 6.03 -10.42
N GLU A 242 -18.88 4.88 -10.72
CA GLU A 242 -19.43 3.94 -9.73
C GLU A 242 -18.32 3.08 -9.07
N ALA A 243 -18.59 2.63 -7.84
CA ALA A 243 -17.76 1.67 -7.11
C ALA A 243 -17.65 0.30 -7.82
N GLN A 244 -16.58 -0.43 -7.52
CA GLN A 244 -16.38 -1.81 -7.97
C GLN A 244 -16.28 -2.79 -6.80
N LYS A 245 -16.82 -3.99 -6.99
CA LYS A 245 -16.63 -5.15 -6.12
C LYS A 245 -15.52 -6.04 -6.69
N ILE A 246 -14.51 -6.31 -5.87
CA ILE A 246 -13.27 -7.02 -6.22
C ILE A 246 -13.07 -8.16 -5.23
N ARG A 247 -13.35 -9.38 -5.67
CA ARG A 247 -13.11 -10.61 -4.91
C ARG A 247 -11.67 -11.08 -5.08
N ILE A 248 -11.05 -11.52 -3.98
CA ILE A 248 -9.73 -12.14 -3.95
C ILE A 248 -9.78 -13.37 -3.03
N ASP A 249 -9.61 -14.55 -3.61
CA ASP A 249 -9.42 -15.81 -2.89
C ASP A 249 -7.91 -16.02 -2.59
N PHE A 250 -7.56 -16.57 -1.43
CA PHE A 250 -6.17 -16.83 -1.02
C PHE A 250 -5.48 -17.88 -1.89
#